data_AF-A0A240U5C7-F1
#
_entry.id   AF-A0A240U5C7-F1
#
_cell.length_a   1.000
_cell.length_b   1.000
_cell.length_c   1.000
_cell.angle_alpha   90.00
_cell.angle_beta   90.00
_cell.angle_gamma   90.00
#
_symmetry.space_group_name_H-M   'P 1'
#
loop_
_entity.id
_entity.type
_entity.pdbx_description
1 polymer ?
#
loop_
_entity_poly.entity_id
_entity_poly.type
_entity_poly.pdbx_seq_one_letter_code
_entity_poly.pdbx_strand_id
1 'polypeptide(L)'
;MTKMKKQGCPMTSIEAVRAWREKHLNIAMRKPEPRRTTAATRDHLAHAQACMRGAAALLGAGLPLDIFAPTLRAALAAVPPELRDAVGLDLEVMKTLLAPVLALIPEEGKDTGEKMTDEDAQDAGQFLYSVACGEIIFVPGGGPS
;
A
#
# COMPACT_ATOMS: atom_id res chain seq x y z
N MET A 1 37.58 -15.35 -20.11
CA MET A 1 38.12 -14.51 -18.99
C MET A 1 37.41 -13.16 -18.98
N THR A 2 36.75 -12.80 -17.88
CA THR A 2 35.88 -11.62 -17.74
C THR A 2 36.66 -10.31 -17.93
N LYS A 3 36.16 -9.44 -18.83
CA LYS A 3 36.73 -8.13 -19.22
C LYS A 3 37.19 -7.28 -18.03
N MET A 4 36.51 -7.40 -16.88
CA MET A 4 36.78 -6.65 -15.65
C MET A 4 38.09 -7.06 -14.95
N LYS A 5 38.52 -8.33 -15.02
CA LYS A 5 39.78 -8.76 -14.41
C LYS A 5 40.98 -8.18 -15.17
N LYS A 6 40.86 -8.04 -16.49
CA LYS A 6 41.85 -7.37 -17.34
C LYS A 6 41.95 -5.86 -17.09
N GLN A 7 40.91 -5.25 -16.52
CA GLN A 7 40.87 -3.83 -16.16
C GLN A 7 41.38 -3.56 -14.73
N GLY A 8 41.94 -4.56 -14.03
CA GLY A 8 42.48 -4.40 -12.68
C GLY A 8 41.42 -4.44 -11.57
N CYS A 9 40.22 -4.92 -11.86
CA CYS A 9 39.17 -5.06 -10.85
C CYS A 9 39.52 -6.18 -9.85
N PRO A 10 39.61 -5.88 -8.53
CA PRO A 10 39.83 -6.90 -7.51
C PRO A 10 38.58 -7.77 -7.39
N MET A 11 38.59 -8.95 -8.02
CA MET A 11 37.50 -9.95 -7.94
C MET A 11 37.58 -10.81 -6.67
N THR A 12 38.18 -10.29 -5.61
CA THR A 12 38.37 -11.01 -4.34
C THR A 12 37.13 -10.97 -3.45
N SER A 13 36.26 -9.98 -3.61
CA SER A 13 34.96 -9.90 -2.93
C SER A 13 33.94 -9.10 -3.74
N ILE A 14 32.65 -9.31 -3.46
CA ILE A 14 31.56 -8.57 -4.11
C ILE A 14 31.67 -7.07 -3.79
N GLU A 15 32.08 -6.72 -2.56
CA GLU A 15 32.25 -5.33 -2.12
C GLU A 15 33.42 -4.65 -2.84
N ALA A 16 34.55 -5.34 -3.02
CA ALA A 16 35.72 -4.81 -3.73
C ALA A 16 35.42 -4.56 -5.22
N VAL A 17 34.65 -5.45 -5.86
CA VAL A 17 34.17 -5.26 -7.23
C VAL A 17 33.19 -4.08 -7.33
N ARG A 18 32.31 -3.89 -6.33
CA ARG A 18 31.38 -2.74 -6.29
C ARG A 18 32.12 -1.42 -6.15
N ALA A 19 33.04 -1.30 -5.20
CA ALA A 19 33.83 -0.09 -4.99
C ALA A 19 34.70 0.27 -6.21
N TRP A 20 35.25 -0.75 -6.89
CA TRP A 20 35.99 -0.54 -8.12
C TRP A 20 35.08 -0.03 -9.26
N ARG A 21 33.90 -0.65 -9.43
CA ARG A 21 32.90 -0.21 -10.41
C ARG A 21 32.42 1.21 -10.15
N GLU A 22 32.20 1.59 -8.91
CA GLU A 22 31.74 2.93 -8.53
C GLU A 22 32.75 4.03 -8.91
N LYS A 23 34.05 3.73 -8.77
CA LYS A 23 35.16 4.64 -9.12
C LYS A 23 35.50 4.66 -10.61
N HIS A 24 35.23 3.60 -11.36
CA HIS A 24 35.71 3.43 -12.75
C HIS A 24 34.61 3.39 -13.82
N LEU A 25 33.32 3.33 -13.44
CA LEU A 25 32.23 3.44 -14.41
C LEU A 25 31.89 4.90 -14.70
N ASN A 26 31.76 5.22 -15.98
CA ASN A 26 31.24 6.48 -16.48
C ASN A 26 29.85 6.74 -15.88
N ILE A 27 29.62 7.96 -15.41
CA ILE A 27 28.36 8.41 -14.76
C ILE A 27 27.15 8.11 -15.66
N ALA A 28 27.28 8.25 -16.98
CA ALA A 28 26.21 7.96 -17.95
C ALA A 28 25.87 6.46 -18.10
N MET A 29 26.75 5.55 -17.66
CA MET A 29 26.53 4.10 -17.69
C MET A 29 26.11 3.53 -16.33
N ARG A 30 25.92 4.40 -15.32
CA ARG A 30 25.35 3.97 -14.03
C ARG A 30 23.90 3.58 -14.28
N LYS A 31 23.58 2.29 -14.12
CA LYS A 31 22.18 1.89 -14.01
C LYS A 31 21.57 2.64 -12.82
N PRO A 32 20.35 3.20 -12.95
CA PRO A 32 19.66 3.74 -11.80
C PRO A 32 19.64 2.66 -10.72
N GLU A 33 20.01 3.06 -9.51
CA GLU A 33 20.02 2.13 -8.39
C GLU A 33 18.60 1.56 -8.26
N PRO A 34 18.43 0.22 -8.19
CA PRO A 34 17.09 -0.33 -8.00
C PRO A 34 16.51 0.35 -6.77
N ARG A 35 15.34 0.98 -6.89
CA ARG A 35 14.62 1.61 -5.77
C ARG A 35 14.54 0.56 -4.67
N ARG A 36 15.41 0.67 -3.68
CA ARG A 36 15.31 -0.17 -2.48
C ARG A 36 14.08 0.32 -1.76
N THR A 37 13.10 -0.56 -1.54
CA THR A 37 12.09 -0.34 -0.51
C THR A 37 12.86 -0.02 0.77
N THR A 38 12.75 1.21 1.24
CA THR A 38 13.48 1.68 2.43
C THR A 38 12.93 0.95 3.65
N ALA A 39 13.71 0.83 4.73
CA ALA A 39 13.22 0.26 5.98
C ALA A 39 11.90 0.92 6.41
N ALA A 40 11.80 2.24 6.27
CA ALA A 40 10.59 3.02 6.53
C ALA A 40 9.34 2.53 5.77
N THR A 41 9.46 2.16 4.48
CA THR A 41 8.31 1.63 3.73
C THR A 41 7.78 0.29 4.28
N ARG A 42 8.68 -0.57 4.78
CA ARG A 42 8.28 -1.82 5.43
C ARG A 42 7.68 -1.59 6.81
N ASP A 43 8.16 -0.57 7.52
CA ASP A 43 7.63 -0.18 8.83
C ASP A 43 6.19 0.32 8.70
N HIS A 44 5.86 1.08 7.64
CA HIS A 44 4.48 1.49 7.36
C HIS A 44 3.53 0.30 7.13
N LEU A 45 3.95 -0.69 6.33
CA LEU A 45 3.17 -1.91 6.12
C LEU A 45 2.97 -2.68 7.43
N ALA A 46 4.03 -2.88 8.20
CA ALA A 46 3.96 -3.61 9.47
C ALA A 46 3.05 -2.89 10.49
N HIS A 47 3.12 -1.55 10.52
CA HIS A 47 2.25 -0.73 11.37
C HIS A 47 0.78 -0.84 10.95
N ALA A 48 0.47 -0.72 9.66
CA ALA A 48 -0.88 -0.89 9.14
C ALA A 48 -1.45 -2.27 9.47
N GLN A 49 -0.66 -3.33 9.32
CA GLN A 49 -1.06 -4.69 9.70
C GLN A 49 -1.31 -4.84 11.21
N ALA A 50 -0.51 -4.19 12.05
CA ALA A 50 -0.73 -4.19 13.50
C ALA A 50 -2.02 -3.44 13.87
N CYS A 51 -2.27 -2.29 13.26
CA CYS A 51 -3.51 -1.53 13.45
C CYS A 51 -4.74 -2.35 12.99
N MET A 52 -4.66 -3.03 11.84
CA MET A 52 -5.76 -3.87 11.35
C MET A 52 -6.09 -5.01 12.33
N ARG A 53 -5.07 -5.70 12.85
CA ARG A 53 -5.26 -6.74 13.89
C ARG A 53 -5.86 -6.18 15.18
N GLY A 54 -5.43 -4.99 15.61
CA GLY A 54 -5.98 -4.31 16.77
C GLY A 54 -7.46 -3.95 16.59
N ALA A 55 -7.82 -3.44 15.41
CA ALA A 55 -9.20 -3.14 15.07
C ALA A 55 -10.10 -4.39 15.04
N ALA A 56 -9.62 -5.47 14.43
CA ALA A 56 -10.34 -6.75 14.42
C ALA A 56 -10.55 -7.28 15.85
N ALA A 57 -9.55 -7.15 16.73
CA ALA A 57 -9.68 -7.55 18.13
C ALA A 57 -10.70 -6.69 18.90
N LEU A 58 -10.77 -5.39 18.65
CA LEU A 58 -11.78 -4.50 19.25
C LEU A 58 -13.20 -4.92 18.84
N LEU A 59 -13.42 -5.13 17.53
CA LEU A 59 -14.72 -5.58 17.03
C LEU A 59 -15.08 -6.97 17.57
N GLY A 60 -14.12 -7.89 17.63
CA GLY A 60 -14.32 -9.22 18.21
C GLY A 60 -14.66 -9.19 19.71
N ALA A 61 -14.25 -8.15 20.42
CA ALA A 61 -14.65 -7.89 21.81
C ALA A 61 -15.99 -7.13 21.94
N GLY A 62 -16.66 -6.81 20.83
CA GLY A 62 -17.91 -6.03 20.80
C GLY A 62 -17.71 -4.55 21.10
N LEU A 63 -16.48 -4.04 21.00
CA LEU A 63 -16.17 -2.63 21.23
C LEU A 63 -16.30 -1.82 19.93
N PRO A 64 -16.77 -0.56 20.01
CA PRO A 64 -16.89 0.29 18.84
C PRO A 64 -15.50 0.69 18.29
N LEU A 65 -15.40 0.78 16.97
CA LEU A 65 -14.17 1.17 16.29
C LEU A 65 -13.96 2.69 16.28
N ASP A 66 -14.96 3.50 16.61
CA ASP A 66 -15.01 4.95 16.37
C ASP A 66 -13.78 5.71 16.89
N ILE A 67 -13.32 5.37 18.09
CA ILE A 67 -12.17 6.02 18.73
C ILE A 67 -10.85 5.60 18.04
N PHE A 68 -10.76 4.36 17.57
CA PHE A 68 -9.55 3.81 16.96
C PHE A 68 -9.49 4.05 15.44
N ALA A 69 -10.64 4.33 14.82
CA ALA A 69 -10.75 4.51 13.37
C ALA A 69 -9.77 5.56 12.83
N PRO A 70 -9.58 6.77 13.42
CA PRO A 70 -8.61 7.74 12.91
C PRO A 70 -7.18 7.20 12.85
N THR A 71 -6.76 6.43 13.86
CA THR A 71 -5.43 5.81 13.91
C THR A 71 -5.28 4.74 12.83
N LEU A 72 -6.28 3.88 12.68
CA LEU A 72 -6.29 2.85 11.63
C LEU A 72 -6.24 3.48 10.23
N ARG A 73 -7.05 4.51 10.00
CA ARG A 73 -7.10 5.26 8.73
C ARG A 73 -5.74 5.86 8.37
N ALA A 74 -5.11 6.54 9.32
CA ALA A 74 -3.78 7.11 9.14
C ALA A 74 -2.71 6.04 8.84
N ALA A 75 -2.80 4.88 9.50
CA ALA A 75 -1.87 3.78 9.28
C ALA A 75 -2.03 3.18 7.87
N LEU A 76 -3.27 3.01 7.38
CA LEU A 76 -3.55 2.51 6.03
C LEU A 76 -3.14 3.52 4.94
N ALA A 77 -3.36 4.82 5.18
CA ALA A 77 -2.96 5.89 4.27
C ALA A 77 -1.43 5.99 4.11
N ALA A 78 -0.69 5.71 5.18
CA ALA A 78 0.78 5.73 5.17
C ALA A 78 1.40 4.56 4.36
N VAL A 79 0.62 3.55 3.97
CA VAL A 79 1.13 2.42 3.16
C VAL A 79 1.35 2.89 1.71
N PRO A 80 2.59 2.76 1.19
CA PRO A 80 2.89 3.07 -0.22
C PRO A 80 2.02 2.26 -1.19
N PRO A 81 1.58 2.82 -2.32
CA PRO A 81 0.72 2.14 -3.29
C PRO A 81 1.20 0.75 -3.69
N GLU A 82 2.51 0.61 -3.91
CA GLU A 82 3.15 -0.66 -4.29
C GLU A 82 3.10 -1.77 -3.22
N LEU A 83 2.72 -1.44 -1.99
CA LEU A 83 2.61 -2.38 -0.86
C LEU A 83 1.17 -2.58 -0.38
N ARG A 84 0.18 -1.89 -0.98
CA ARG A 84 -1.22 -1.96 -0.52
C ARG A 84 -1.82 -3.36 -0.66
N ASP A 85 -1.46 -4.10 -1.71
CA ASP A 85 -1.90 -5.49 -1.92
C ASP A 85 -1.38 -6.47 -0.84
N ALA A 86 -0.32 -6.08 -0.11
CA ALA A 86 0.24 -6.88 0.98
C ALA A 86 -0.42 -6.58 2.35
N VAL A 87 -1.33 -5.61 2.41
CA VAL A 87 -2.10 -5.32 3.62
C VAL A 87 -3.19 -6.37 3.76
N GLY A 88 -3.10 -7.23 4.76
CA GLY A 88 -4.18 -8.17 5.08
C GLY A 88 -5.38 -7.41 5.64
N LEU A 89 -6.42 -7.22 4.83
CA LEU A 89 -7.64 -6.50 5.21
C LEU A 89 -8.63 -7.45 5.90
N ASP A 90 -9.10 -7.06 7.09
CA ASP A 90 -10.19 -7.76 7.77
C ASP A 90 -11.56 -7.28 7.25
N LEU A 91 -12.43 -8.23 6.88
CA LEU A 91 -13.70 -7.91 6.22
C LEU A 91 -14.64 -7.08 7.10
N GLU A 92 -14.75 -7.39 8.39
CA GLU A 92 -15.68 -6.71 9.29
C GLU A 92 -15.16 -5.31 9.66
N VAL A 93 -13.84 -5.18 9.80
CA VAL A 93 -13.20 -3.85 9.93
C VAL A 93 -13.45 -3.00 8.69
N MET A 94 -13.26 -3.56 7.49
CA MET A 94 -13.49 -2.83 6.24
C MET A 94 -14.96 -2.43 6.06
N LYS A 95 -15.91 -3.31 6.34
CA LYS A 95 -17.35 -2.98 6.35
C LYS A 95 -17.65 -1.82 7.29
N THR A 96 -17.05 -1.81 8.48
CA THR A 96 -17.23 -0.74 9.47
C THR A 96 -16.66 0.58 8.94
N LEU A 97 -15.46 0.57 8.38
CA LEU A 97 -14.83 1.78 7.81
C LEU A 97 -15.60 2.34 6.60
N LEU A 98 -16.19 1.46 5.80
CA LEU A 98 -16.95 1.77 4.58
C LEU A 98 -18.44 1.99 4.83
N ALA A 99 -18.92 1.83 6.07
CA ALA A 99 -20.35 1.95 6.41
C ALA A 99 -21.03 3.22 5.85
N PRO A 100 -20.40 4.42 5.86
CA PRO A 100 -21.00 5.61 5.27
C PRO A 100 -21.23 5.50 3.76
N VAL A 101 -20.36 4.80 3.03
CA VAL A 101 -20.51 4.58 1.58
C VAL A 101 -21.52 3.49 1.30
N LEU A 102 -21.49 2.40 2.08
CA LEU A 102 -22.47 1.32 1.96
C LEU A 102 -23.90 1.83 2.18
N ALA A 103 -24.10 2.80 3.08
CA ALA A 103 -25.40 3.43 3.32
C ALA A 103 -25.96 4.22 2.11
N LEU A 104 -25.13 4.56 1.12
CA LEU A 104 -25.55 5.26 -0.09
C LEU A 104 -25.96 4.30 -1.22
N ILE A 105 -25.64 3.01 -1.09
CA ILE A 105 -25.95 2.01 -2.10
C ILE A 105 -27.38 1.51 -1.81
N PRO A 106 -28.34 1.70 -2.74
CA PRO A 106 -29.66 1.13 -2.57
C PRO A 106 -29.56 -0.40 -2.56
N GLU A 107 -30.20 -1.04 -1.58
CA GLU A 107 -30.28 -2.51 -1.45
C GLU A 107 -30.82 -3.19 -2.73
N GLU A 108 -31.55 -2.45 -3.58
CA GLU A 108 -32.10 -2.91 -4.85
C GLU A 108 -31.13 -2.75 -6.03
N GLY A 109 -29.89 -3.21 -5.86
CA GLY A 109 -28.99 -3.43 -6.98
C GLY A 109 -29.34 -4.76 -7.65
N LYS A 110 -30.11 -4.74 -8.75
CA LYS A 110 -30.22 -5.90 -9.64
C LYS A 110 -28.80 -6.32 -10.02
N ASP A 111 -28.42 -7.53 -9.64
CA ASP A 111 -27.30 -8.22 -10.27
C ASP A 111 -27.54 -8.16 -11.78
N THR A 112 -26.82 -7.30 -12.48
CA THR A 112 -26.99 -7.10 -13.92
C THR A 112 -26.50 -8.32 -14.69
N GLY A 113 -25.85 -9.28 -14.01
CA GLY A 113 -25.18 -10.42 -14.63
C GLY A 113 -23.95 -10.02 -15.44
N GLU A 114 -23.62 -8.72 -15.49
CA GLU A 114 -22.37 -8.25 -16.07
C GLU A 114 -21.24 -8.62 -15.12
N LYS A 115 -20.34 -9.48 -15.62
CA LYS A 115 -19.13 -9.83 -14.92
C LYS A 115 -18.21 -8.61 -14.94
N MET A 116 -17.91 -8.09 -13.76
CA MET A 116 -16.86 -7.09 -13.56
C MET A 116 -15.55 -7.60 -14.17
N THR A 117 -14.90 -6.78 -14.98
CA THR A 117 -13.59 -7.12 -15.53
C THR A 117 -12.53 -7.05 -14.42
N ASP A 118 -11.38 -7.70 -14.62
CA ASP A 118 -10.28 -7.63 -13.64
C ASP A 118 -9.76 -6.18 -13.46
N GLU A 119 -9.84 -5.36 -14.51
CA GLU A 119 -9.46 -3.94 -14.48
C GLU A 119 -10.45 -3.14 -13.64
N ASP A 120 -11.76 -3.30 -13.88
CA ASP A 120 -12.80 -2.65 -13.07
C ASP A 120 -12.73 -3.09 -11.60
N ALA A 121 -12.38 -4.35 -11.35
CA ALA A 121 -12.20 -4.88 -10.00
C ALA A 121 -11.04 -4.19 -9.27
N GLN A 122 -9.94 -3.96 -9.98
CA GLN A 122 -8.76 -3.31 -9.45
C GLN A 122 -9.04 -1.84 -9.12
N ASP A 123 -9.73 -1.13 -10.03
CA ASP A 123 -10.12 0.27 -9.82
C ASP A 123 -11.12 0.41 -8.67
N ALA A 124 -12.11 -0.48 -8.59
CA ALA A 124 -13.05 -0.53 -7.47
C ALA A 124 -12.34 -0.81 -6.15
N GLY A 125 -11.39 -1.75 -6.14
CA GLY A 125 -10.56 -2.07 -4.97
C GLY A 125 -9.74 -0.87 -4.49
N GLN A 126 -9.09 -0.16 -5.42
CA GLN A 126 -8.32 1.04 -5.10
C GLN A 126 -9.21 2.16 -4.56
N PHE A 127 -10.38 2.38 -5.14
CA PHE A 127 -11.35 3.34 -4.65
C PHE A 127 -11.79 3.03 -3.22
N LEU A 128 -12.23 1.79 -2.96
CA LEU A 128 -12.66 1.35 -1.63
C LEU A 128 -11.54 1.45 -0.60
N TYR A 129 -10.30 1.14 -0.99
CA TYR A 129 -9.14 1.33 -0.11
C TYR A 129 -8.93 2.81 0.25
N SER A 130 -9.01 3.72 -0.72
CA SER A 130 -8.86 5.17 -0.48
C SER A 130 -9.98 5.74 0.40
N VAL A 131 -11.21 5.26 0.24
CA VAL A 131 -12.33 5.58 1.16
C VAL A 131 -12.02 5.08 2.57
N ALA A 132 -11.57 3.82 2.70
CA ALA A 132 -11.24 3.24 4.00
C ALA A 132 -10.11 4.01 4.71
N CYS A 133 -9.13 4.53 3.97
CA CYS A 133 -8.08 5.41 4.48
C CYS A 133 -8.58 6.79 4.94
N GLY A 134 -9.82 7.17 4.62
CA GLY A 134 -10.34 8.51 4.87
C GLY A 134 -9.72 9.58 3.98
N GLU A 135 -9.06 9.19 2.87
CA GLU A 135 -8.51 10.12 1.87
C GLU A 135 -9.64 10.80 1.07
N ILE A 136 -10.78 10.11 0.94
CA ILE A 136 -11.97 10.63 0.28
C ILE A 136 -12.98 11.06 1.35
N ILE A 137 -13.18 12.37 1.46
CA ILE A 137 -14.19 12.96 2.35
C ILE A 137 -15.45 13.20 1.52
N PHE A 138 -16.51 12.44 1.80
CA PHE A 138 -17.83 12.72 1.24
C PHE A 138 -18.45 13.86 2.03
N VAL A 139 -18.59 15.02 1.37
CA VAL A 139 -19.37 16.14 1.93
C VAL A 139 -20.84 15.90 1.58
N PRO A 140 -21.72 15.62 2.57
CA PRO A 140 -23.14 15.50 2.29
C PRO A 140 -23.67 16.90 1.93
N GLY A 141 -23.99 17.13 0.65
CA GLY A 141 -24.63 18.38 0.20
C GLY A 141 -23.81 19.28 -0.72
N GLY A 142 -22.85 18.74 -1.48
CA GLY A 142 -22.26 19.35 -2.68
C GLY A 142 -22.41 20.87 -2.84
N GLY A 143 -21.43 21.62 -2.33
CA GLY A 143 -21.25 23.02 -2.65
C GLY A 143 -19.77 23.40 -2.50
N PRO A 144 -19.14 23.99 -3.52
CA PRO A 144 -17.77 24.49 -3.39
C PRO A 144 -17.77 25.69 -2.43
N SER A 145 -16.84 25.71 -1.48
CA SER A 145 -16.40 26.94 -0.80
C SER A 145 -15.22 27.54 -1.54
#